data_AF-A0A9D0L595-F1
#
_entry.id   AF-A0A9D0L595-F1
#
_cell.length_a   1.000
_cell.length_b   1.000
_cell.length_c   1.000
_cell.angle_alpha   90.00
_cell.angle_beta   90.00
_cell.angle_gamma   90.00
#
_symmetry.space_group_name_H-M   'P 1'
#
loop_
_entity.id
_entity.type
_entity.pdbx_description
1 polymer ?
#
loop_
_entity_poly.entity_id
_entity_poly.type
_entity_poly.pdbx_seq_one_letter_code
_entity_poly.pdbx_strand_id
1 'polypeptide(L)'
;GAHSTSDDPTRYRSQQEVDEWLKRDPVKAVRRYLVKQGLMDDARDKALEDDMNAQIATAIREAEAHPPPARETLFEDVYQQLPWHLQEQRDTLMNLPPAAGHGEAGEGH
;
A
#
# COMPACT_ATOMS: atom_id res chain seq x y z
N GLY A 1 -7.56 -12.51 -2.81
CA GLY A 1 -6.31 -12.60 -3.60
C GLY A 1 -5.35 -13.57 -2.94
N ALA A 2 -4.06 -13.38 -3.17
CA ALA A 2 -2.97 -14.06 -2.46
C ALA A 2 -2.90 -13.61 -0.99
N HIS A 3 -2.16 -14.33 -0.14
CA HIS A 3 -1.94 -13.93 1.25
C HIS A 3 -1.15 -12.62 1.35
N SER A 4 -0.17 -12.44 0.46
CA SER A 4 0.60 -11.21 0.29
C SER A 4 1.09 -11.11 -1.16
N THR A 5 1.74 -10.00 -1.52
CA THR A 5 2.35 -9.82 -2.84
C THR A 5 3.48 -10.82 -3.14
N SER A 6 4.06 -11.45 -2.10
CA SER A 6 5.13 -12.45 -2.24
C SER A 6 4.62 -13.90 -2.27
N ASP A 7 3.30 -14.11 -2.18
CA ASP A 7 2.69 -15.42 -2.10
C ASP A 7 2.00 -15.81 -3.42
N ASP A 8 2.09 -17.10 -3.78
CA ASP A 8 1.37 -17.69 -4.91
C ASP A 8 0.30 -18.67 -4.41
N PRO A 9 -0.98 -18.24 -4.36
CA PRO A 9 -2.07 -19.04 -3.84
C PRO A 9 -2.46 -20.21 -4.74
N THR A 10 -2.05 -20.21 -6.02
CA THR A 10 -2.38 -21.30 -6.94
C THR A 10 -1.74 -22.63 -6.53
N ARG A 11 -0.72 -22.57 -5.68
CA ARG A 11 -0.02 -23.73 -5.12
C ARG A 11 -0.86 -24.53 -4.12
N TYR A 12 -1.86 -23.90 -3.49
CA TYR A 12 -2.61 -24.52 -2.38
C TYR A 12 -4.13 -24.26 -2.42
N ARG A 13 -4.62 -23.44 -3.35
CA ARG A 13 -6.04 -23.16 -3.53
C ARG A 13 -6.47 -23.37 -4.97
N SER A 14 -7.59 -24.07 -5.16
CA SER A 14 -8.15 -24.31 -6.49
C SER A 14 -8.85 -23.06 -7.05
N GLN A 15 -8.85 -22.91 -8.37
CA GLN A 15 -9.62 -21.85 -9.03
C GLN A 15 -11.13 -21.99 -8.78
N GLN A 16 -11.64 -23.23 -8.72
CA GLN A 16 -13.06 -23.49 -8.45
C GLN A 16 -13.51 -22.91 -7.11
N GLU A 17 -12.71 -23.08 -6.06
CA GLU A 17 -12.99 -22.50 -4.75
C GLU A 17 -13.04 -20.97 -4.82
N VAL A 18 -12.10 -20.34 -5.52
CA VAL A 18 -12.10 -18.87 -5.73
C VAL A 18 -13.36 -18.41 -6.43
N ASP A 19 -13.78 -19.10 -7.49
CA ASP A 19 -14.97 -18.75 -8.27
C ASP A 19 -16.25 -18.90 -7.44
N GLU A 20 -16.34 -19.90 -6.57
CA GLU A 20 -17.47 -20.07 -5.64
C GLU A 20 -17.57 -18.89 -4.66
N TRP A 21 -16.44 -18.39 -4.16
CA TRP A 21 -16.41 -17.22 -3.28
C TRP A 21 -16.67 -15.91 -4.01
N LEU A 22 -16.21 -15.75 -5.25
CA LEU A 22 -16.51 -14.56 -6.08
C LEU A 22 -18.01 -14.38 -6.33
N LYS A 23 -18.80 -15.47 -6.37
CA LYS A 23 -20.27 -15.41 -6.46
C LYS A 23 -20.92 -14.83 -5.19
N ARG A 24 -20.22 -14.91 -4.06
CA ARG A 24 -20.66 -14.45 -2.73
C ARG A 24 -20.10 -13.08 -2.36
N ASP A 25 -19.55 -12.35 -3.33
CA ASP A 25 -18.99 -11.02 -3.14
C ASP A 25 -19.99 -10.07 -2.43
N PRO A 26 -19.64 -9.58 -1.22
CA PRO A 26 -20.51 -8.72 -0.43
C PRO A 26 -20.76 -7.36 -1.09
N VAL A 27 -19.79 -6.82 -1.84
CA VAL A 27 -19.94 -5.53 -2.54
C VAL A 27 -21.02 -5.66 -3.60
N LYS A 28 -20.98 -6.74 -4.39
CA LYS A 28 -22.04 -7.02 -5.38
C LYS A 28 -23.39 -7.29 -4.71
N ALA A 29 -23.41 -7.94 -3.55
CA ALA A 29 -24.64 -8.18 -2.81
C ALA A 29 -25.30 -6.89 -2.32
N VAL A 30 -24.51 -5.99 -1.73
CA VAL A 30 -24.98 -4.66 -1.27
C VAL A 30 -25.40 -3.80 -2.45
N ARG A 31 -24.62 -3.76 -3.54
CA ARG A 31 -24.99 -3.04 -4.77
C ARG A 31 -26.38 -3.45 -5.27
N ARG A 32 -26.63 -4.77 -5.41
CA ARG A 32 -27.94 -5.28 -5.83
C ARG A 32 -29.07 -4.83 -4.90
N TYR A 33 -28.82 -4.81 -3.59
CA TYR A 33 -29.79 -4.31 -2.62
C TYR A 33 -30.08 -2.81 -2.84
N LEU A 34 -29.05 -1.97 -2.97
CA LEU A 34 -29.21 -0.52 -3.17
C LEU A 34 -29.90 -0.19 -4.49
N VAL A 35 -29.61 -0.92 -5.57
CA VAL A 35 -30.32 -0.77 -6.86
C VAL A 35 -31.81 -1.09 -6.70
N LYS A 36 -32.16 -2.17 -5.97
CA LYS A 36 -33.57 -2.50 -5.69
C LYS A 36 -34.28 -1.43 -4.86
N GLN A 37 -33.56 -0.69 -4.02
CA GLN A 37 -34.10 0.43 -3.24
C GLN A 37 -34.16 1.74 -4.05
N GLY A 38 -33.69 1.76 -5.30
CA GLY A 38 -33.60 2.99 -6.11
C GLY A 38 -32.53 3.97 -5.61
N LEU A 39 -31.60 3.51 -4.75
CA LEU A 39 -30.54 4.32 -4.16
C LEU A 39 -29.25 4.29 -4.99
N MET A 40 -29.11 3.33 -5.89
CA MET A 40 -27.95 3.15 -6.76
C MET A 40 -28.37 2.82 -8.18
N ASP A 41 -27.61 3.29 -9.16
CA ASP A 41 -27.69 2.92 -10.57
C ASP A 41 -26.27 2.91 -11.18
N ASP A 42 -26.15 2.53 -12.45
CA ASP A 42 -24.83 2.41 -13.10
C ASP A 42 -24.11 3.76 -13.23
N ALA A 43 -24.84 4.87 -13.36
CA ALA A 43 -24.26 6.20 -13.47
C ALA A 43 -23.67 6.66 -12.13
N ARG A 44 -24.39 6.44 -11.02
CA ARG A 44 -23.92 6.72 -9.65
C ARG A 44 -22.76 5.84 -9.25
N ASP A 45 -22.81 4.56 -9.62
CA ASP A 45 -21.75 3.58 -9.35
C ASP A 45 -20.46 4.00 -10.06
N LYS A 46 -20.57 4.36 -11.36
CA LYS A 46 -19.43 4.87 -12.12
C LYS A 46 -18.87 6.18 -11.55
N ALA A 47 -19.75 7.13 -11.19
CA ALA A 47 -19.32 8.40 -10.63
C ALA A 47 -18.57 8.21 -9.29
N LEU A 48 -19.02 7.25 -8.47
CA LEU A 48 -18.36 6.89 -7.22
C LEU A 48 -16.99 6.25 -7.46
N GLU A 49 -16.88 5.34 -8.44
CA GLU A 49 -15.61 4.72 -8.81
C GLU A 49 -14.60 5.75 -9.33
N ASP A 50 -15.04 6.67 -10.20
CA ASP A 50 -14.20 7.74 -10.74
C ASP A 50 -13.69 8.68 -9.63
N ASP A 51 -14.57 9.05 -8.68
CA ASP A 51 -14.21 9.88 -7.52
C ASP A 51 -13.21 9.17 -6.58
N MET A 52 -13.47 7.89 -6.24
CA MET A 52 -12.55 7.09 -5.42
C MET A 52 -11.17 6.96 -6.08
N ASN A 53 -11.12 6.71 -7.39
CA ASN A 53 -9.86 6.63 -8.13
C ASN A 53 -9.10 7.96 -8.11
N ALA A 54 -9.80 9.09 -8.23
CA ALA A 54 -9.18 10.41 -8.13
C ALA A 54 -8.62 10.69 -6.73
N GLN A 55 -9.32 10.28 -5.68
CA GLN A 55 -8.86 10.39 -4.29
C GLN A 55 -7.62 9.52 -4.05
N ILE A 56 -7.63 8.25 -4.50
CA ILE A 56 -6.48 7.34 -4.39
C ILE A 56 -5.26 7.89 -5.14
N ALA A 57 -5.44 8.37 -6.38
CA ALA A 57 -4.35 8.94 -7.16
C ALA A 57 -3.76 10.20 -6.50
N THR A 58 -4.60 10.99 -5.83
CA THR A 58 -4.13 12.16 -5.08
C THR A 58 -3.35 11.74 -3.84
N ALA A 59 -3.87 10.79 -3.05
CA ALA A 59 -3.19 10.27 -1.87
C ALA A 59 -1.83 9.63 -2.21
N ILE A 60 -1.74 8.90 -3.34
CA ILE A 60 -0.47 8.34 -3.83
C ILE A 60 0.51 9.46 -4.17
N ARG A 61 0.10 10.47 -4.95
CA ARG A 61 0.97 11.60 -5.30
C ARG A 61 1.46 12.36 -4.07
N GLU A 62 0.58 12.58 -3.10
CA GLU A 62 0.94 13.21 -1.83
C GLU A 62 1.95 12.36 -1.07
N ALA A 63 1.75 11.04 -0.97
CA ALA A 63 2.68 10.13 -0.30
C ALA A 63 4.05 10.08 -1.00
N GLU A 64 4.08 9.98 -2.34
CA GLU A 64 5.32 9.93 -3.13
C GLU A 64 6.08 11.25 -3.14
N ALA A 65 5.40 12.38 -2.91
CA ALA A 65 6.04 13.69 -2.78
C ALA A 65 6.80 13.86 -1.46
N HIS A 66 6.57 13.00 -0.47
CA HIS A 66 7.33 13.05 0.77
C HIS A 66 8.78 12.58 0.51
N PRO A 67 9.79 13.32 1.00
CA PRO A 67 11.16 12.83 0.91
C PRO A 67 11.30 11.52 1.69
N PRO A 68 12.25 10.65 1.31
CA PRO A 68 12.63 9.52 2.14
C PRO A 68 12.93 9.97 3.57
N PRO A 69 12.60 9.17 4.59
CA PRO A 69 12.90 9.53 5.98
C PRO A 69 14.41 9.72 6.16
N ALA A 70 14.79 10.66 7.01
CA ALA A 70 16.20 10.89 7.32
C ALA A 70 16.81 9.63 7.97
N ARG A 71 18.06 9.31 7.65
CA ARG A 71 18.70 8.07 8.15
C ARG A 71 18.79 8.02 9.68
N GLU A 72 18.77 9.16 10.36
CA GLU A 72 18.78 9.26 11.82
C GLU A 72 17.52 8.68 12.46
N THR A 73 16.38 8.73 11.76
CA THR A 73 15.10 8.23 12.29
C THR A 73 15.11 6.71 12.49
N LEU A 74 16.09 5.99 11.93
CA LEU A 74 16.34 4.58 12.22
C LEU A 74 16.52 4.30 13.72
N PHE A 75 17.00 5.28 14.49
CA PHE A 75 17.28 5.17 15.92
C PHE A 75 16.18 5.79 16.81
N GLU A 76 15.23 6.50 16.20
CA GLU A 76 14.10 7.11 16.91
C GLU A 76 13.06 6.04 17.27
N ASP A 77 12.23 6.31 18.29
CA ASP A 77 11.14 5.45 18.76
C ASP A 77 11.50 4.01 19.21
N VAL A 78 12.79 3.66 19.28
CA VAL A 78 13.25 2.38 19.87
C VAL A 78 13.04 2.34 21.39
N TYR A 79 13.31 3.46 22.05
CA TYR A 79 13.05 3.69 23.47
C TYR A 79 12.50 5.11 23.65
N GLN A 80 11.81 5.36 24.77
CA GLN A 80 11.31 6.71 25.09
C GLN A 80 12.44 7.76 25.11
N GLN A 81 13.62 7.37 25.59
CA GLN A 81 14.84 8.17 25.54
C GLN A 81 15.92 7.36 24.84
N LEU A 82 16.62 7.99 23.90
CA LEU A 82 17.70 7.35 23.15
C LEU A 82 18.86 7.00 24.10
N PRO A 83 19.11 5.71 24.41
CA PRO A 83 20.19 5.32 25.30
C PRO A 83 21.55 5.56 24.65
N TRP A 84 22.60 5.73 25.47
CA TRP A 84 23.94 6.13 25.04
C TRP A 84 24.51 5.28 23.89
N HIS A 85 24.29 3.96 23.88
CA HIS A 85 24.85 3.07 22.86
C HIS A 85 24.17 3.26 21.49
N LEU A 86 22.88 3.64 21.46
CA LEU A 86 22.20 3.99 20.21
C LEU A 86 22.58 5.39 19.73
N GLN A 87 22.92 6.31 20.65
CA GLN A 87 23.50 7.61 20.28
C GLN A 87 24.85 7.41 19.57
N GLU A 88 25.72 6.57 20.11
CA GLU A 88 27.03 6.25 19.51
C GLU A 88 26.89 5.59 18.13
N GLN A 89 25.96 4.64 17.97
CA GLN A 89 25.68 3.99 16.68
C GLN A 89 25.09 4.97 15.65
N ARG A 90 24.18 5.85 16.07
CA ARG A 90 23.63 6.92 15.22
C ARG A 90 24.73 7.84 14.74
N ASP A 91 25.54 8.35 15.65
CA ASP A 91 26.62 9.29 15.32
C ASP A 91 27.66 8.62 14.39
N THR A 92 27.92 7.33 14.58
CA THR A 92 28.74 6.53 13.64
C THR A 92 28.12 6.46 12.24
N LEU A 93 26.82 6.13 12.12
CA LEU A 93 26.11 6.12 10.83
C LEU A 93 26.15 7.50 10.17
N MET A 94 26.06 8.57 10.96
CA MET A 94 26.06 9.94 10.48
C MET A 94 27.38 10.38 9.88
N ASN A 95 28.49 9.85 10.39
CA ASN A 95 29.82 10.16 9.89
C ASN A 95 30.22 9.31 8.68
N LEU A 96 29.48 8.24 8.38
CA LEU A 96 29.67 7.46 7.17
C LEU A 96 29.06 8.18 5.95
N PRO A 97 29.69 8.10 4.77
CA PRO A 97 29.07 8.57 3.55
C PRO A 97 27.78 7.76 3.31
N PRO A 98 26.73 8.39 2.75
CA PRO A 98 25.55 7.66 2.33
C PRO A 98 25.94 6.49 1.42
N ALA A 99 25.34 5.33 1.63
CA ALA A 99 25.50 4.22 0.68
C ALA A 99 25.08 4.69 -0.72
N ALA A 100 25.76 4.21 -1.76
CA ALA A 100 25.35 4.46 -3.13
C ALA A 100 23.87 4.04 -3.27
N GLY A 101 23.01 4.98 -3.66
CA GLY A 101 21.58 4.72 -3.74
C GLY A 101 21.31 3.53 -4.67
N HIS A 102 20.54 2.55 -4.21
CA HIS A 102 19.90 1.59 -5.09
C HIS A 102 18.77 2.33 -5.83
N GLY A 103 19.11 3.12 -6.84
CA GLY A 103 18.16 4.05 -7.46
C GLY A 103 18.54 4.66 -8.82
N GLU A 104 19.67 4.29 -9.44
CA GLU A 104 19.81 4.46 -10.89
C GLU A 104 19.42 3.14 -11.57
N ALA A 105 18.10 2.92 -11.69
CA ALA A 105 17.61 2.07 -12.76
C ALA A 105 17.90 2.80 -14.06
N GLY A 106 18.83 2.26 -14.84
CA GLY A 106 19.32 2.87 -16.07
C GLY A 106 18.19 3.22 -17.05
N GLU A 107 18.34 4.40 -17.63
CA GLU A 107 17.87 4.66 -18.98
C GLU A 107 18.47 3.62 -19.95
N GLY A 108 17.61 3.02 -20.79
CA GLY A 108 18.00 2.45 -22.08
C GLY A 108 17.95 0.92 -22.21
N HIS A 109 16.84 0.39 -22.72
CA HIS A 109 16.64 0.04 -24.14
C HIS A 109 15.25 -0.58 -24.35
#